data_AF-A0A537V3X9-F1
#
_entry.id   AF-A0A537V3X9-F1
#
_cell.length_a   1.000
_cell.length_b   1.000
_cell.length_c   1.000
_cell.angle_alpha   90.00
_cell.angle_beta   90.00
_cell.angle_gamma   90.00
#
_symmetry.space_group_name_H-M   'P 1'
#
loop_
_entity.id
_entity.type
_entity.pdbx_description
1 polymer ?
#
loop_
_entity_poly.entity_id
_entity_poly.type
_entity_poly.pdbx_seq_one_letter_code
_entity_poly.pdbx_strand_id
1 'polypeptide(L)'
;GRVEIVDAVKQIAREVQAGRLKPEKIDERAIAERLYASDMPEPDLLIRTSGEMRISNFLLWEAAYSELWFTPVFWPDFDREVLFEAIRDFQKRE
;
A
#
# COMPACT_ATOMS: atom_id res chain seq x y z
N GLY A 1 -1.48 -5.66 -3.30
CA GLY A 1 -1.70 -6.80 -2.36
C GLY A 1 -0.93 -8.06 -2.80
N ARG A 2 -1.16 -9.25 -2.21
CA ARG A 2 -0.35 -10.46 -2.53
C ARG A 2 -0.30 -10.83 -4.01
N VAL A 3 -1.42 -10.74 -4.73
CA VAL A 3 -1.48 -11.07 -6.18
C VAL A 3 -0.60 -10.14 -6.99
N GLU A 4 -0.65 -8.86 -6.70
CA GLU A 4 0.20 -7.84 -7.33
C GLU A 4 1.70 -8.11 -7.13
N ILE A 5 2.11 -8.47 -5.91
CA ILE A 5 3.51 -8.85 -5.63
C ILE A 5 3.90 -10.09 -6.46
N VAL A 6 3.02 -11.09 -6.55
CA VAL A 6 3.26 -12.28 -7.38
C VAL A 6 3.42 -11.91 -8.86
N ASP A 7 2.61 -10.98 -9.36
CA ASP A 7 2.68 -10.54 -10.75
C ASP A 7 3.95 -9.73 -11.05
N ALA A 8 4.34 -8.83 -10.13
CA ALA A 8 5.61 -8.10 -10.19
C ALA A 8 6.80 -9.07 -10.24
N VAL A 9 6.82 -10.07 -9.36
CA VAL A 9 7.88 -11.10 -9.34
C VAL A 9 7.90 -11.93 -10.63
N LYS A 10 6.74 -12.31 -11.17
CA LYS A 10 6.66 -12.99 -12.49
C LYS A 10 7.21 -12.12 -13.62
N GLN A 11 6.97 -10.81 -13.58
CA GLN A 11 7.52 -9.89 -14.57
C GLN A 11 9.05 -9.79 -14.46
N ILE A 12 9.58 -9.64 -13.23
CA ILE A 12 11.02 -9.68 -12.96
C ILE A 12 11.65 -10.97 -13.52
N ALA A 13 11.03 -12.12 -13.24
CA ALA A 13 11.53 -13.41 -13.71
C ALA A 13 11.61 -13.49 -15.24
N ARG A 14 10.61 -12.96 -15.97
CA ARG A 14 10.62 -12.88 -17.44
C ARG A 14 11.71 -11.97 -17.97
N GLU A 15 11.97 -10.84 -17.30
CA GLU A 15 13.02 -9.90 -17.70
C GLU A 15 14.42 -10.44 -17.45
N VAL A 16 14.62 -11.18 -16.35
CA VAL A 16 15.85 -11.92 -16.06
C VAL A 16 16.08 -13.00 -17.11
N GLN A 17 15.06 -13.82 -17.42
CA GLN A 17 15.16 -14.86 -18.45
C GLN A 17 15.50 -14.27 -19.82
N ALA A 18 14.99 -13.09 -20.15
CA ALA A 18 15.27 -12.37 -21.38
C ALA A 18 16.62 -11.61 -21.39
N GLY A 19 17.39 -11.67 -20.29
CA GLY A 19 18.66 -10.96 -20.16
C GLY A 19 18.54 -9.44 -20.03
N ARG A 20 17.34 -8.90 -19.80
CA ARG A 20 17.07 -7.45 -19.64
C ARG A 20 17.33 -6.94 -18.23
N LEU A 21 17.28 -7.82 -17.24
CA LEU A 21 17.56 -7.52 -15.84
C LEU A 21 18.53 -8.55 -15.28
N LYS A 22 19.54 -8.10 -14.54
CA LYS A 22 20.46 -9.01 -13.83
C LYS A 22 19.89 -9.32 -12.44
N PRO A 23 19.94 -10.56 -11.94
CA PRO A 23 19.44 -10.90 -10.60
C PRO A 23 20.00 -10.02 -9.48
N GLU A 24 21.27 -9.61 -9.58
CA GLU A 24 21.96 -8.78 -8.59
C GLU A 24 21.47 -7.31 -8.59
N LYS A 25 20.61 -6.94 -9.54
CA LYS A 25 19.96 -5.63 -9.62
C LYS A 25 18.51 -5.65 -9.14
N ILE A 26 18.02 -6.77 -8.62
CA ILE A 26 16.69 -6.85 -8.03
C ILE A 26 16.77 -6.31 -6.60
N ASP A 27 16.18 -5.15 -6.37
CA ASP A 27 16.00 -4.49 -5.07
C ASP A 27 14.53 -4.11 -4.85
N GLU A 28 14.24 -3.40 -3.75
CA GLU A 28 12.88 -2.93 -3.45
C GLU A 28 12.30 -2.05 -4.57
N ARG A 29 13.14 -1.20 -5.18
CA ARG A 29 12.73 -0.36 -6.30
C ARG A 29 12.38 -1.18 -7.53
N ALA A 30 13.14 -2.23 -7.84
CA ALA A 30 12.83 -3.13 -8.94
C ALA A 30 11.47 -3.83 -8.75
N ILE A 31 11.08 -4.12 -7.51
CA ILE A 31 9.74 -4.64 -7.22
C ILE A 31 8.69 -3.54 -7.36
N ALA A 32 8.90 -2.38 -6.73
CA ALA A 32 7.98 -1.25 -6.73
C ALA A 32 7.61 -0.76 -8.15
N GLU A 33 8.60 -0.68 -9.05
CA GLU A 33 8.41 -0.27 -10.45
C GLU A 33 7.47 -1.20 -11.26
N ARG A 34 7.20 -2.42 -10.75
CA ARG A 34 6.38 -3.45 -11.41
C ARG A 34 5.08 -3.78 -10.67
N LEU A 35 4.76 -3.04 -9.60
CA LEU A 35 3.45 -3.07 -8.97
C LEU A 35 2.41 -2.38 -9.87
N TYR A 36 1.12 -2.53 -9.58
CA TYR A 36 0.07 -2.04 -10.49
C TYR A 36 0.00 -0.51 -10.54
N ALA A 37 0.44 0.18 -9.48
CA ALA A 37 0.45 1.64 -9.36
C ALA A 37 1.86 2.14 -9.00
N SER A 38 2.85 1.84 -9.84
CA SER A 38 4.26 2.16 -9.58
C SER A 38 4.62 3.64 -9.55
N ASP A 39 3.72 4.51 -10.02
CA ASP A 39 3.81 5.97 -9.96
C ASP A 39 3.09 6.59 -8.76
N MET A 40 2.33 5.78 -8.02
CA MET A 40 1.64 6.23 -6.82
C MET A 40 2.64 6.36 -5.66
N PRO A 41 2.65 7.49 -4.92
CA PRO A 41 3.44 7.59 -3.71
C PRO A 41 2.94 6.61 -2.63
N GLU A 42 3.83 6.24 -1.72
CA GLU A 42 3.44 5.49 -0.52
C GLU A 42 2.44 6.31 0.31
N PRO A 43 1.31 5.72 0.73
CA PRO A 43 0.35 6.44 1.56
C PRO A 43 0.93 6.72 2.94
N ASP A 44 0.81 7.94 3.43
CA ASP A 44 1.18 8.27 4.80
C ASP A 44 0.17 7.70 5.82
N LEU A 45 -1.12 7.71 5.45
CA LEU A 45 -2.24 7.32 6.30
C LEU A 45 -3.19 6.37 5.58
N LEU A 46 -3.45 5.21 6.19
CA LEU A 46 -4.44 4.24 5.75
C LEU A 46 -5.62 4.21 6.72
N ILE A 47 -6.79 4.63 6.24
CA ILE A 47 -8.04 4.68 7.00
C ILE A 47 -8.86 3.43 6.75
N ARG A 48 -9.34 2.79 7.83
CA ARG A 48 -10.27 1.66 7.74
C ARG A 48 -11.50 1.84 8.63
N THR A 49 -12.66 1.77 7.99
CA THR A 49 -13.98 1.89 8.60
C THR A 49 -14.49 0.58 9.20
N SER A 50 -15.68 0.62 9.82
CA SER A 50 -16.45 -0.50 10.35
C SER A 50 -15.82 -1.28 11.50
N GLY A 51 -14.85 -0.71 12.20
CA GLY A 51 -14.25 -1.27 13.42
C GLY A 51 -13.29 -2.44 13.20
N GLU A 52 -12.99 -2.78 11.95
CA GLU A 52 -12.16 -3.93 11.61
C GLU A 52 -10.66 -3.60 11.69
N MET A 53 -9.96 -4.17 12.66
CA MET A 53 -8.52 -3.94 12.87
C MET A 53 -7.65 -4.92 12.06
N ARG A 54 -7.74 -4.82 10.74
CA ARG A 54 -6.93 -5.62 9.80
C ARG A 54 -6.63 -4.83 8.54
N ILE A 55 -5.64 -5.21 7.75
CA ILE A 55 -5.38 -4.58 6.44
C ILE A 55 -6.16 -5.30 5.32
N SER A 56 -6.45 -6.58 5.51
CA SER A 56 -7.16 -7.42 4.50
C SER A 56 -6.51 -7.39 3.12
N ASN A 57 -5.17 -7.51 3.05
CA ASN A 57 -4.44 -7.66 1.79
C ASN A 57 -4.49 -6.42 0.86
N PHE A 58 -4.89 -5.26 1.39
CA PHE A 58 -4.91 -3.98 0.68
C PHE A 58 -3.56 -3.27 0.81
N LEU A 59 -2.99 -2.81 -0.31
CA LEU A 59 -1.72 -2.06 -0.37
C LEU A 59 -0.58 -2.61 0.50
N LEU A 60 -0.35 -3.93 0.46
CA LEU A 60 0.61 -4.57 1.38
C LEU A 60 2.06 -4.08 1.23
N TRP A 61 2.46 -3.69 0.01
CA TRP A 61 3.80 -3.19 -0.23
C TRP A 61 3.87 -1.70 0.09
N GLU A 62 2.91 -0.95 -0.45
CA GLU A 62 2.84 0.50 -0.37
C GLU A 62 2.58 0.98 1.06
N ALA A 63 1.80 0.23 1.83
CA ALA A 63 1.44 0.60 3.20
C ALA A 63 2.39 0.06 4.28
N ALA A 64 3.60 -0.36 3.90
CA ALA A 64 4.58 -0.93 4.84
C ALA A 64 4.94 0.04 5.98
N TYR A 65 4.94 1.35 5.69
CA TYR A 65 5.28 2.41 6.64
C TYR A 65 4.12 3.38 6.93
N SER A 66 2.92 3.12 6.39
CA SER A 66 1.75 3.96 6.67
C SER A 66 1.33 3.88 8.13
N GLU A 67 0.84 5.00 8.66
CA GLU A 67 0.02 4.96 9.86
C GLU A 67 -1.34 4.32 9.55
N LEU A 68 -1.84 3.50 10.48
CA LEU A 68 -3.15 2.85 10.37
C LEU A 68 -4.14 3.53 11.33
N TRP A 69 -5.20 4.10 10.79
CA TRP A 69 -6.29 4.69 11.57
C TRP A 69 -7.59 3.90 11.37
N PHE A 70 -8.15 3.42 12.47
CA PHE A 70 -9.35 2.57 12.46
C PHE A 70 -10.50 3.28 13.14
N THR A 71 -11.70 3.21 12.55
CA THR A 71 -12.92 3.78 13.12
C THR A 71 -14.08 2.78 13.11
N PRO A 72 -14.93 2.77 14.15
CA PRO A 72 -16.17 2.00 14.14
C PRO A 72 -17.21 2.54 13.14
N VAL A 73 -17.06 3.77 12.65
CA VAL A 73 -17.99 4.38 11.67
C VAL A 73 -18.06 3.52 10.41
N PHE A 74 -19.27 3.20 9.94
CA PHE A 74 -19.47 2.45 8.70
C PHE A 74 -19.21 3.32 7.47
N TRP A 75 -18.78 2.71 6.36
CA TRP A 75 -18.47 3.45 5.13
C TRP A 75 -19.60 4.37 4.63
N PRO A 76 -20.89 3.97 4.63
CA PRO A 76 -21.98 4.86 4.22
C PRO A 76 -22.16 6.09 5.12
N ASP A 77 -21.71 6.01 6.37
CA ASP A 77 -21.79 7.07 7.38
C ASP A 77 -20.46 7.85 7.51
N PHE A 78 -19.44 7.49 6.74
CA PHE A 78 -18.13 8.13 6.77
C PHE A 78 -18.18 9.44 5.97
N ASP A 79 -18.24 10.56 6.68
CA ASP A 79 -18.31 11.89 6.10
C ASP A 79 -16.98 12.67 6.19
N ARG A 80 -17.01 13.94 5.78
CA ARG A 80 -15.85 14.82 5.80
C ARG A 80 -15.32 15.08 7.23
N GLU A 81 -16.20 15.13 8.23
CA GLU A 81 -15.78 15.42 9.60
C GLU A 81 -14.99 14.23 10.17
N VAL A 82 -15.41 13.00 9.84
CA VAL A 82 -14.65 11.78 10.22
C VAL A 82 -13.29 11.73 9.51
N LEU A 83 -13.21 12.13 8.24
CA LEU A 83 -11.91 12.26 7.55
C LEU A 83 -11.01 13.29 8.24
N PHE A 84 -11.54 14.44 8.63
CA PHE A 84 -10.77 15.46 9.33
C PHE A 84 -10.32 15.01 10.72
N GLU A 85 -11.10 14.21 11.42
CA GLU A 85 -10.68 13.55 12.65
C GLU A 85 -9.45 12.67 12.42
N ALA A 86 -9.49 11.78 11.42
CA ALA A 86 -8.37 10.92 11.06
C ALA A 86 -7.10 11.71 10.74
N ILE A 87 -7.21 12.78 9.95
CA ILE A 87 -6.08 13.66 9.59
C ILE A 87 -5.54 14.39 10.83
N ARG A 88 -6.40 14.92 11.69
CA ARG A 88 -5.97 15.61 12.93
C ARG A 88 -5.24 14.66 13.87
N ASP A 89 -5.66 13.40 13.94
CA ASP A 89 -5.00 12.42 14.79
C ASP A 89 -3.65 12.00 14.23
N PHE A 90 -3.54 11.81 12.92
CA PHE A 90 -2.27 11.60 12.22
C PHE A 90 -1.27 12.75 12.51
N GLN A 91 -1.72 14.00 12.34
CA GLN A 91 -0.90 15.20 12.58
C GLN A 91 -0.42 15.40 14.03
N LYS A 92 -1.01 14.71 15.02
CA LYS A 92 -0.57 14.82 16.44
C LYS A 92 0.56 13.87 16.78
N ARG A 93 0.82 12.87 15.94
CA ARG A 93 1.81 11.82 16.20
C ARG A 93 3.18 12.11 15.61
N GLU A 94 3.25 13.13 14.75
CA GLU A 94 4.47 13.84 14.32
C GLU A 94 4.66 15.13 15.11
#